data_AF-A0A6G2JL38-F1
#
_entry.id   AF-A0A6G2JL38-F1
#
_cell.length_a   1.000
_cell.length_b   1.000
_cell.length_c   1.000
_cell.angle_alpha   90.00
_cell.angle_beta   90.00
_cell.angle_gamma   90.00
#
_symmetry.space_group_name_H-M   'P 1'
#
loop_
_entity.id
_entity.type
_entity.pdbx_description
1 polymer ?
#
loop_
_entity_poly.entity_id
_entity_poly.type
_entity_poly.pdbx_seq_one_letter_code
_entity_poly.pdbx_strand_id
1 'polypeptide(L)'
;MDASHTIASHTRKTPVWRMWLFNPFHYLAGGPALAWGLACIILTAWLGGAFDYRYTGTLSFQLSTPTPIWLAIAQGLLAWLVPSALLYLAGRGLSRSRVRPIDVFGTQALARAPGLLVALIVLSPPFRDFTDSLIAQGASHFSVAQLTGLIAVGTVMVLLLVWIVLLMYRAFSVSCHVAGGWAIGAFIAAIAVGEVATGATGQLLQGTVAPQPVVSIPVQSDQQHRAAQLTTRILQGYEQGRFETLSSEEATEGFRVGFTVEVQRQNHQAIRLMFGAFEGLDYVETRYMDSQPHLLIHRFRGRYGAASQPPEVRVVLDRYGKLAGLWIKPWQDEMQ
;
A
#
# COMPACT_ATOMS: atom_id res chain seq x y z
N MET A 1 -62.37 -39.31 23.40
CA MET A 1 -61.82 -38.33 22.45
C MET A 1 -60.77 -37.55 23.21
N ASP A 2 -59.52 -37.99 23.09
CA ASP A 2 -58.38 -37.41 23.81
C ASP A 2 -57.33 -37.09 22.75
N ALA A 3 -57.11 -35.80 22.50
CA ALA A 3 -56.22 -35.29 21.48
C ALA A 3 -55.04 -34.61 22.17
N SER A 4 -54.05 -35.42 22.53
CA SER A 4 -52.74 -34.95 22.97
C SER A 4 -51.98 -34.36 21.77
N HIS A 5 -52.03 -33.03 21.62
CA HIS A 5 -51.16 -32.30 20.71
C HIS A 5 -49.74 -32.22 21.28
N THR A 6 -48.86 -33.07 20.77
CA THR A 6 -47.41 -33.03 21.01
C THR A 6 -46.81 -31.80 20.32
N ILE A 7 -46.43 -30.77 21.09
CA ILE A 7 -45.67 -29.62 20.58
C ILE A 7 -44.20 -30.06 20.44
N ALA A 8 -43.78 -30.34 19.20
CA ALA A 8 -42.38 -30.55 18.88
C ALA A 8 -41.62 -29.21 18.92
N SER A 9 -40.78 -29.01 19.94
CA SER A 9 -39.87 -27.87 20.02
C SER A 9 -38.69 -28.05 19.06
N HIS A 10 -38.81 -27.52 17.84
CA HIS A 10 -37.68 -27.43 16.92
C HIS A 10 -36.73 -26.29 17.32
N THR A 11 -35.87 -26.53 18.32
CA THR A 11 -34.67 -25.72 18.51
C THR A 11 -33.70 -26.01 17.37
N ARG A 12 -33.70 -25.17 16.32
CA ARG A 12 -32.70 -25.23 15.25
C ARG A 12 -31.32 -24.94 15.86
N LYS A 13 -30.51 -25.99 16.07
CA LYS A 13 -29.10 -25.85 16.45
C LYS A 13 -28.40 -25.09 15.33
N THR A 14 -27.90 -23.90 15.64
CA THR A 14 -27.10 -23.12 14.68
C THR A 14 -25.83 -23.90 14.34
N PRO A 15 -25.48 -24.04 13.06
CA PRO A 15 -24.32 -24.84 12.66
C PRO A 15 -23.03 -24.17 13.15
N VAL A 16 -22.08 -24.99 13.62
CA VAL A 16 -20.84 -24.56 14.29
C VAL A 16 -20.02 -23.57 13.44
N TRP A 17 -19.96 -23.75 12.12
CA TRP A 17 -19.25 -22.84 11.22
C TRP A 17 -19.79 -21.40 11.25
N ARG A 18 -21.10 -21.21 11.43
CA ARG A 18 -21.70 -19.86 11.54
C ARG A 18 -21.25 -19.16 12.81
N MET A 19 -21.07 -19.91 13.88
CA MET A 19 -20.57 -19.36 15.14
C MET A 19 -19.10 -18.98 15.01
N TRP A 20 -18.26 -19.81 14.39
CA TRP A 20 -16.86 -19.42 14.14
C TRP A 20 -16.72 -18.21 13.22
N LEU A 21 -17.53 -18.12 12.16
CA LEU A 21 -17.44 -17.04 11.18
C LEU A 21 -17.94 -15.70 11.73
N PHE A 22 -19.03 -15.71 12.49
CA PHE A 22 -19.68 -14.47 12.91
C PHE A 22 -19.63 -14.21 14.41
N ASN A 23 -19.34 -15.19 15.27
CA ASN A 23 -19.27 -15.00 16.71
C ASN A 23 -18.26 -15.96 17.39
N PRO A 24 -16.96 -15.88 17.03
CA PRO A 24 -15.94 -16.81 17.54
C PRO A 24 -15.69 -16.67 19.05
N PHE A 25 -16.15 -15.58 19.66
CA PHE A 25 -15.85 -15.20 21.04
C PHE A 25 -16.51 -16.08 22.10
N HIS A 26 -17.48 -16.93 21.72
CA HIS A 26 -18.00 -17.97 22.61
C HIS A 26 -17.02 -19.12 22.84
N TYR A 27 -16.14 -19.38 21.87
CA TYR A 27 -15.16 -20.47 21.93
C TYR A 27 -13.75 -19.95 22.24
N LEU A 28 -13.44 -18.74 21.78
CA LEU A 28 -12.12 -18.14 21.91
C LEU A 28 -12.23 -16.73 22.49
N ALA A 29 -11.96 -16.60 23.80
CA ALA A 29 -11.95 -15.35 24.55
C ALA A 29 -10.73 -15.27 25.48
N GLY A 30 -10.48 -14.10 26.08
CA GLY A 30 -9.40 -13.89 27.03
C GLY A 30 -8.00 -14.08 26.41
N GLY A 31 -7.11 -14.78 27.11
CA GLY A 31 -5.71 -14.98 26.72
C GLY A 31 -5.51 -15.62 25.34
N PRO A 32 -6.18 -16.75 25.01
CA PRO A 32 -6.10 -17.36 23.69
C PRO A 32 -6.52 -16.43 22.55
N ALA A 33 -7.60 -15.65 22.74
CA ALA A 33 -8.05 -14.67 21.75
C ALA A 33 -7.03 -13.54 21.56
N LEU A 34 -6.41 -13.08 22.67
CA LEU A 34 -5.33 -12.11 22.62
C LEU A 34 -4.12 -12.63 21.85
N ALA A 35 -3.67 -13.85 22.13
CA ALA A 35 -2.50 -14.44 21.47
C ALA A 35 -2.71 -14.57 19.95
N TRP A 36 -3.81 -15.21 19.53
CA TRP A 36 -4.12 -15.36 18.10
C TRP A 36 -4.41 -14.03 17.42
N GLY A 37 -5.15 -13.13 18.09
CA GLY A 37 -5.45 -11.81 17.56
C GLY A 37 -4.19 -10.97 17.35
N LEU A 38 -3.27 -10.94 18.33
CA LEU A 38 -1.99 -10.25 18.20
C LEU A 38 -1.12 -10.88 17.11
N ALA A 39 -1.08 -12.21 17.00
CA ALA A 39 -0.37 -12.87 15.91
C ALA A 39 -0.90 -12.41 14.53
N CYS A 40 -2.22 -12.35 14.35
CA CYS A 40 -2.84 -11.85 13.11
C CYS A 40 -2.54 -10.36 12.87
N ILE A 41 -2.58 -9.51 13.90
CA ILE A 41 -2.27 -8.08 13.78
C ILE A 41 -0.81 -7.88 13.40
N ILE A 42 0.12 -8.54 14.10
CA ILE A 42 1.56 -8.44 13.84
C ILE A 42 1.88 -8.97 12.45
N LEU A 43 1.31 -10.11 12.04
CA LEU A 43 1.53 -10.66 10.71
C LEU A 43 0.99 -9.73 9.62
N THR A 44 -0.24 -9.24 9.77
CA THR A 44 -0.85 -8.27 8.85
C THR A 44 0.00 -6.99 8.76
N ALA A 45 0.48 -6.46 9.89
CA ALA A 45 1.28 -5.25 9.91
C ALA A 45 2.71 -5.46 9.37
N TRP A 46 3.31 -6.61 9.63
CA TRP A 46 4.60 -7.01 9.07
C TRP A 46 4.52 -7.13 7.55
N LEU A 47 3.47 -7.78 7.04
CA LEU A 47 3.18 -7.82 5.60
C LEU A 47 2.98 -6.40 5.05
N GLY A 48 2.33 -5.52 5.80
CA GLY A 48 2.22 -4.09 5.45
C GLY A 48 3.57 -3.40 5.24
N GLY A 49 4.48 -3.54 6.21
CA GLY A 49 5.83 -2.98 6.11
C GLY A 49 6.68 -3.62 5.02
N ALA A 50 6.48 -4.90 4.71
CA ALA A 50 7.22 -5.61 3.65
C ALA A 50 6.72 -5.30 2.24
N PHE A 51 5.49 -4.78 2.12
CA PHE A 51 4.78 -4.64 0.85
C PHE A 51 4.08 -3.29 0.67
N ASP A 52 4.56 -2.28 1.39
CA ASP A 52 4.24 -0.87 1.16
C ASP A 52 2.74 -0.53 1.32
N TYR A 53 2.08 -1.15 2.30
CA TYR A 53 0.72 -0.76 2.71
C TYR A 53 0.61 -0.66 4.23
N ARG A 54 -0.34 0.14 4.72
CA ARG A 54 -0.45 0.46 6.15
C ARG A 54 -1.89 0.62 6.59
N TYR A 55 -2.13 0.25 7.84
CA TYR A 55 -3.31 0.70 8.57
C TYR A 55 -2.96 2.04 9.23
N THR A 56 -3.57 3.11 8.73
CA THR A 56 -3.33 4.48 9.24
C THR A 56 -4.26 4.82 10.40
N GLY A 57 -5.37 4.10 10.53
CA GLY A 57 -6.34 4.26 11.61
C GLY A 57 -6.85 2.92 12.13
N THR A 58 -7.95 2.95 12.86
CA THR A 58 -8.62 1.74 13.39
C THR A 58 -9.20 0.90 12.25
N LEU A 59 -9.75 1.55 11.24
CA LEU A 59 -10.34 0.96 10.04
C LEU A 59 -9.66 1.42 8.75
N SER A 60 -8.99 2.58 8.74
CA SER A 60 -8.35 3.11 7.54
C SER A 60 -7.15 2.29 7.08
N PHE A 61 -7.12 2.06 5.78
CA PHE A 61 -6.09 1.35 5.04
C PHE A 61 -5.57 2.25 3.93
N GLN A 62 -4.25 2.30 3.75
CA GLN A 62 -3.62 3.11 2.71
C GLN A 62 -2.40 2.41 2.12
N LEU A 63 -2.21 2.51 0.81
CA LEU A 63 -0.93 2.23 0.16
C LEU A 63 0.05 3.35 0.55
N SER A 64 1.25 2.98 0.97
CA SER A 64 2.24 3.90 1.53
C SER A 64 3.53 3.81 0.75
N THR A 65 4.36 4.85 0.86
CA THR A 65 5.77 4.72 0.54
C THR A 65 6.45 3.69 1.46
N PRO A 66 7.60 3.12 1.06
CA PRO A 66 8.36 2.20 1.88
C PRO A 66 8.59 2.76 3.28
N THR A 67 8.15 2.00 4.29
CA THR A 67 8.25 2.39 5.69
C THR A 67 8.92 1.31 6.50
N PRO A 68 9.69 1.68 7.54
CA PRO A 68 10.32 0.70 8.41
C PRO A 68 9.29 -0.27 8.98
N ILE A 69 9.57 -1.57 8.91
CA ILE A 69 8.67 -2.64 9.37
C ILE A 69 8.23 -2.41 10.82
N TRP A 70 9.12 -1.92 11.68
CA TRP A 70 8.78 -1.62 13.07
C TRP A 70 7.67 -0.58 13.20
N LEU A 71 7.64 0.41 12.30
CA LEU A 71 6.65 1.48 12.30
C LEU A 71 5.29 0.96 11.85
N ALA A 72 5.27 0.08 10.85
CA ALA A 72 4.05 -0.61 10.42
C ALA A 72 3.48 -1.48 11.55
N ILE A 73 4.32 -2.25 12.24
CA ILE A 73 3.93 -3.06 13.42
C ILE A 73 3.41 -2.17 14.54
N ALA A 74 4.12 -1.08 14.88
CA ALA A 74 3.69 -0.14 15.92
C ALA A 74 2.31 0.47 15.60
N GLN A 75 2.06 0.85 14.35
CA GLN A 75 0.77 1.35 13.92
C GLN A 75 -0.33 0.30 13.97
N GLY A 76 -0.05 -0.94 13.53
CA GLY A 76 -1.00 -2.04 13.64
C GLY A 76 -1.40 -2.31 15.10
N LEU A 77 -0.44 -2.25 16.03
CA LEU A 77 -0.70 -2.38 17.46
C LEU A 77 -1.48 -1.19 18.02
N LEU A 78 -1.18 0.05 17.62
CA LEU A 78 -1.94 1.24 18.03
C LEU A 78 -3.39 1.21 17.53
N ALA A 79 -3.57 0.83 16.26
CA ALA A 79 -4.88 0.65 15.63
C ALA A 79 -5.74 -0.38 16.34
N TRP A 80 -5.15 -1.27 17.14
CA TRP A 80 -5.87 -2.17 18.04
C TRP A 80 -6.00 -1.61 19.45
N LEU A 81 -4.91 -1.15 20.05
CA LEU A 81 -4.83 -0.82 21.47
C LEU A 81 -5.73 0.36 21.83
N VAL A 82 -5.71 1.43 21.02
CA VAL A 82 -6.47 2.66 21.27
C VAL A 82 -7.97 2.40 21.27
N PRO A 83 -8.60 1.85 20.20
CA PRO A 83 -10.03 1.56 20.21
C PRO A 83 -10.40 0.50 21.26
N SER A 84 -9.53 -0.48 21.54
CA SER A 84 -9.81 -1.49 22.59
C SER A 84 -9.86 -0.86 23.98
N ALA A 85 -8.98 0.11 24.27
CA ALA A 85 -9.00 0.86 25.52
C ALA A 85 -10.26 1.72 25.66
N LEU A 86 -10.65 2.43 24.59
CA LEU A 86 -11.88 3.21 24.56
C LEU A 86 -13.12 2.34 24.77
N LEU A 87 -13.19 1.18 24.10
CA LEU A 87 -14.26 0.20 24.28
C LEU A 87 -14.26 -0.41 25.68
N TYR A 88 -13.09 -0.64 26.30
CA TYR A 88 -13.02 -1.09 27.69
C TYR A 88 -13.59 -0.05 28.65
N LEU A 89 -13.24 1.23 28.48
CA LEU A 89 -13.76 2.32 29.30
C LEU A 89 -15.28 2.49 29.12
N ALA A 90 -15.76 2.49 27.87
CA ALA A 90 -17.19 2.52 27.58
C ALA A 90 -17.91 1.30 28.18
N GLY A 91 -17.34 0.11 28.01
CA GLY A 91 -17.87 -1.13 28.57
C GLY A 91 -18.00 -1.07 30.08
N ARG A 92 -17.00 -0.52 30.79
CA ARG A 92 -17.09 -0.31 32.24
C ARG A 92 -18.17 0.66 32.67
N GLY A 93 -18.47 1.68 31.87
CA GLY A 93 -19.52 2.65 32.18
C GLY A 93 -20.93 2.11 31.90
N LEU A 94 -21.10 1.31 30.84
CA LEU A 94 -22.39 0.78 30.42
C LEU A 94 -22.74 -0.59 31.03
N SER A 95 -21.75 -1.39 31.40
CA SER A 95 -21.97 -2.76 31.86
C SER A 95 -22.53 -2.79 33.28
N ARG A 96 -23.47 -3.71 33.51
CA ARG A 96 -23.96 -4.06 34.84
C ARG A 96 -23.10 -5.13 35.54
N SER A 97 -22.11 -5.68 34.84
CA SER A 97 -21.28 -6.77 35.32
C SER A 97 -19.79 -6.40 35.28
N ARG A 98 -18.95 -7.29 35.82
CA ARG A 98 -17.50 -7.08 35.87
C ARG A 98 -16.89 -7.27 34.47
N VAL A 99 -16.42 -6.16 33.88
CA VAL A 99 -15.67 -6.18 32.61
C VAL A 99 -14.21 -6.55 32.86
N ARG A 100 -13.78 -7.69 32.31
CA ARG A 100 -12.37 -8.13 32.36
C ARG A 100 -11.59 -7.50 31.19
N PRO A 101 -10.48 -6.78 31.44
CA PRO A 101 -9.68 -6.20 30.38
C PRO A 101 -9.26 -7.24 29.34
N ILE A 102 -8.74 -8.39 29.79
CA ILE A 102 -8.23 -9.44 28.92
C ILE A 102 -9.30 -9.97 27.94
N ASP A 103 -10.57 -9.97 28.33
CA ASP A 103 -11.67 -10.41 27.46
C ASP A 103 -11.91 -9.37 26.36
N VAL A 104 -11.94 -8.07 26.70
CA VAL A 104 -12.10 -6.99 25.73
C VAL A 104 -10.91 -6.90 24.79
N PHE A 105 -9.69 -6.77 25.31
CA PHE A 105 -8.49 -6.63 24.49
C PHE A 105 -8.26 -7.86 23.62
N GLY A 106 -8.48 -9.07 24.16
CA GLY A 106 -8.29 -10.31 23.42
C GLY A 106 -9.30 -10.51 22.30
N THR A 107 -10.59 -10.32 22.58
CA THR A 107 -11.63 -10.48 21.55
C THR A 107 -11.57 -9.37 20.50
N GLN A 108 -11.20 -8.14 20.86
CA GLN A 108 -10.95 -7.05 19.91
C GLN A 108 -9.72 -7.29 19.03
N ALA A 109 -8.69 -7.95 19.55
CA ALA A 109 -7.55 -8.37 18.74
C ALA A 109 -8.00 -9.41 17.71
N LEU A 110 -8.68 -10.46 18.18
CA LEU A 110 -9.15 -11.55 17.32
C LEU A 110 -10.17 -11.09 16.27
N ALA A 111 -11.01 -10.10 16.58
CA ALA A 111 -11.98 -9.53 15.64
C ALA A 111 -11.33 -8.95 14.37
N ARG A 112 -10.03 -8.64 14.41
CA ARG A 112 -9.25 -8.16 13.26
C ARG A 112 -8.66 -9.28 12.39
N ALA A 113 -8.82 -10.55 12.76
CA ALA A 113 -8.29 -11.67 11.98
C ALA A 113 -8.69 -11.67 10.49
N PRO A 114 -9.91 -11.25 10.07
CA PRO A 114 -10.23 -11.12 8.65
C PRO A 114 -9.36 -10.09 7.90
N GLY A 115 -8.69 -9.17 8.60
CA GLY A 115 -7.70 -8.27 8.02
C GLY A 115 -6.53 -9.00 7.35
N LEU A 116 -6.24 -10.24 7.75
CA LEU A 116 -5.27 -11.08 7.05
C LEU A 116 -5.71 -11.39 5.60
N LEU A 117 -7.01 -11.54 5.35
CA LEU A 117 -7.53 -11.75 4.00
C LEU A 117 -7.37 -10.48 3.15
N VAL A 118 -7.52 -9.30 3.75
CA VAL A 118 -7.20 -8.01 3.11
C VAL A 118 -5.72 -7.99 2.71
N ALA A 119 -4.83 -8.33 3.64
CA ALA A 119 -3.40 -8.45 3.34
C ALA A 119 -3.12 -9.39 2.17
N LEU A 120 -3.71 -10.59 2.15
CA LEU A 120 -3.52 -11.56 1.06
C LEU A 120 -4.00 -11.03 -0.30
N ILE A 121 -5.12 -10.31 -0.34
CA ILE A 121 -5.61 -9.71 -1.59
C ILE A 121 -4.66 -8.61 -2.06
N VAL A 122 -4.21 -7.74 -1.15
CA VAL A 122 -3.24 -6.67 -1.46
C VAL A 122 -1.91 -7.24 -1.93
N LEU A 123 -1.51 -8.37 -1.36
CA LEU A 123 -0.28 -9.06 -1.76
C LEU A 123 -0.34 -9.66 -3.16
N SER A 124 -1.53 -9.96 -3.66
CA SER A 124 -1.70 -10.70 -4.91
C SER A 124 -1.14 -9.92 -6.11
N PRO A 125 -0.43 -10.59 -7.05
CA PRO A 125 0.08 -9.92 -8.24
C PRO A 125 -0.99 -9.15 -9.04
N PRO A 126 -2.22 -9.68 -9.25
CA PRO A 126 -3.26 -8.96 -9.97
C PRO A 126 -3.64 -7.63 -9.31
N PHE A 127 -3.70 -7.58 -7.97
CA PHE A 127 -4.02 -6.35 -7.26
C PHE A 127 -2.90 -5.31 -7.37
N ARG A 128 -1.64 -5.76 -7.29
CA ARG A 128 -0.48 -4.88 -7.42
C ARG A 128 -0.39 -4.32 -8.83
N ASP A 129 -0.38 -5.17 -9.85
CA ASP A 129 -0.29 -4.72 -11.24
C ASP A 129 -1.43 -3.77 -11.61
N PHE A 130 -2.62 -4.03 -11.09
CA PHE A 130 -3.75 -3.11 -11.23
C PHE A 130 -3.47 -1.76 -10.56
N THR A 131 -3.10 -1.76 -9.28
CA THR A 131 -2.85 -0.54 -8.49
C THR A 131 -1.72 0.28 -9.09
N ASP A 132 -0.67 -0.38 -9.54
CA ASP A 132 0.46 0.24 -10.19
C ASP A 132 0.10 0.84 -11.55
N SER A 133 -0.77 0.17 -12.32
CA SER A 133 -1.33 0.74 -13.55
C SER A 133 -2.22 1.95 -13.27
N LEU A 134 -3.02 1.91 -12.20
CA LEU A 134 -3.84 3.05 -11.76
C LEU A 134 -2.97 4.27 -11.43
N ILE A 135 -1.89 4.03 -10.70
CA ILE A 135 -0.96 5.09 -10.29
C ILE A 135 -0.19 5.64 -11.50
N ALA A 136 0.21 4.78 -12.44
CA ALA A 136 1.03 5.18 -13.58
C ALA A 136 0.25 5.88 -14.71
N GLN A 137 -0.98 5.43 -14.96
CA GLN A 137 -1.75 5.86 -16.14
C GLN A 137 -2.98 6.69 -15.76
N GLY A 138 -3.37 6.71 -14.49
CA GLY A 138 -4.62 7.30 -14.05
C GLY A 138 -5.84 6.48 -14.49
N ALA A 139 -7.01 6.83 -13.96
CA ALA A 139 -8.24 6.04 -14.20
C ALA A 139 -8.80 6.15 -15.63
N SER A 140 -8.29 7.08 -16.45
CA SER A 140 -8.81 7.40 -17.80
C SER A 140 -8.44 6.37 -18.88
N HIS A 141 -7.47 5.49 -18.62
CA HIS A 141 -6.98 4.50 -19.59
C HIS A 141 -7.47 3.08 -19.31
N PHE A 142 -8.39 2.91 -18.36
CA PHE A 142 -8.86 1.57 -18.01
C PHE A 142 -9.88 1.01 -18.98
N SER A 143 -9.63 -0.22 -19.39
CA SER A 143 -10.62 -1.06 -20.06
C SER A 143 -11.80 -1.35 -19.14
N VAL A 144 -12.97 -1.62 -19.73
CA VAL A 144 -14.18 -2.02 -18.98
C VAL A 144 -13.92 -3.24 -18.10
N ALA A 145 -13.06 -4.17 -18.54
CA ALA A 145 -12.68 -5.35 -17.77
C ALA A 145 -11.88 -5.00 -16.49
N GLN A 146 -10.92 -4.07 -16.59
CA GLN A 146 -10.15 -3.59 -15.44
C GLN A 146 -11.03 -2.83 -14.45
N LEU A 147 -11.95 -1.99 -14.95
CA LEU A 147 -12.88 -1.26 -14.09
C LEU A 147 -13.85 -2.21 -13.37
N THR A 148 -14.36 -3.23 -14.06
CA THR A 148 -15.21 -4.26 -13.47
C THR A 148 -14.44 -5.05 -12.40
N GLY A 149 -13.19 -5.40 -12.68
CA GLY A 149 -12.29 -6.06 -11.73
C GLY A 149 -12.03 -5.20 -10.48
N LEU A 150 -11.78 -3.90 -10.64
CA LEU A 150 -11.62 -2.96 -9.53
C LEU A 150 -12.86 -2.91 -8.64
N ILE A 151 -14.04 -2.77 -9.25
CA ILE A 151 -15.30 -2.73 -8.52
C ILE A 151 -15.52 -4.04 -7.75
N ALA A 152 -15.23 -5.19 -8.37
CA ALA A 152 -15.35 -6.48 -7.73
C ALA A 152 -14.42 -6.61 -6.51
N VAL A 153 -13.13 -6.26 -6.66
CA VAL A 153 -12.17 -6.32 -5.56
C VAL A 153 -12.51 -5.31 -4.46
N GLY A 154 -12.86 -4.07 -4.84
CA GLY A 154 -13.31 -3.05 -3.90
C GLY A 154 -14.54 -3.48 -3.10
N THR A 155 -15.48 -4.16 -3.75
CA THR A 155 -16.66 -4.74 -3.09
C THR A 155 -16.24 -5.81 -2.08
N VAL A 156 -15.33 -6.71 -2.45
CA VAL A 156 -14.81 -7.73 -1.53
C VAL A 156 -14.10 -7.09 -0.34
N MET A 157 -13.29 -6.06 -0.55
CA MET A 157 -12.63 -5.31 0.52
C MET A 157 -13.64 -4.67 1.48
N VAL A 158 -14.69 -4.05 0.95
CA VAL A 158 -15.76 -3.45 1.77
C VAL A 158 -16.51 -4.53 2.56
N LEU A 159 -16.79 -5.69 1.98
CA LEU A 159 -17.43 -6.80 2.68
C LEU A 159 -16.56 -7.35 3.82
N LEU A 160 -15.25 -7.46 3.61
CA LEU A 160 -14.29 -7.83 4.66
C LEU A 160 -14.24 -6.77 5.77
N LEU A 161 -14.27 -5.48 5.42
CA LEU A 161 -14.32 -4.41 6.40
C LEU A 161 -15.61 -4.48 7.24
N VAL A 162 -16.77 -4.65 6.59
CA VAL A 162 -18.05 -4.85 7.28
C VAL A 162 -17.98 -6.05 8.22
N TRP A 163 -17.36 -7.14 7.77
CA TRP A 163 -17.17 -8.33 8.61
C TRP A 163 -16.31 -8.04 9.84
N ILE A 164 -15.19 -7.33 9.70
CA ILE A 164 -14.34 -6.89 10.83
C ILE A 164 -15.16 -6.06 11.81
N VAL A 165 -15.90 -5.05 11.33
CA VAL A 165 -16.71 -4.17 12.19
C VAL A 165 -17.79 -4.96 12.94
N LEU A 166 -18.46 -5.91 12.27
CA LEU A 166 -19.45 -6.79 12.90
C LEU A 166 -18.82 -7.66 13.99
N LEU A 167 -17.63 -8.21 13.75
CA LEU A 167 -16.89 -8.98 14.75
C LEU A 167 -16.46 -8.09 15.92
N MET A 168 -15.99 -6.87 15.66
CA MET A 168 -15.58 -5.93 16.71
C MET A 168 -16.76 -5.54 17.60
N TYR A 169 -17.95 -5.29 17.03
CA TYR A 169 -19.14 -5.01 17.83
C TYR A 169 -19.55 -6.22 18.68
N ARG A 170 -19.52 -7.43 18.11
CA ARG A 170 -19.84 -8.66 18.86
C ARG A 170 -18.83 -8.94 19.96
N ALA A 171 -17.54 -8.72 19.73
CA ALA A 171 -16.49 -8.81 20.74
C ALA A 171 -16.77 -7.86 21.91
N PHE A 172 -17.16 -6.62 21.62
CA PHE A 172 -17.53 -5.63 22.64
C PHE A 172 -18.78 -6.04 23.41
N SER A 173 -19.86 -6.42 22.71
CA SER A 173 -21.12 -6.84 23.32
C SER A 173 -20.96 -8.05 24.23
N VAL A 174 -20.23 -9.08 23.77
CA VAL A 174 -19.99 -10.32 24.52
C VAL A 174 -19.08 -10.07 25.73
N SER A 175 -17.96 -9.35 25.54
CA SER A 175 -16.97 -9.15 26.61
C SER A 175 -17.45 -8.19 27.71
N CYS A 176 -18.27 -7.21 27.35
CA CYS A 176 -18.81 -6.24 28.30
C CYS A 176 -20.22 -6.59 28.78
N HIS A 177 -20.84 -7.64 28.23
CA HIS A 177 -22.24 -8.00 28.51
C HIS A 177 -23.20 -6.80 28.32
N VAL A 178 -23.07 -6.09 27.19
CA VAL A 178 -23.87 -4.90 26.84
C VAL A 178 -24.65 -5.13 25.55
N ALA A 179 -25.84 -4.56 25.46
CA ALA A 179 -26.71 -4.68 24.29
C ALA A 179 -27.61 -3.44 24.12
N GLY A 180 -28.26 -3.32 22.96
CA GLY A 180 -29.20 -2.24 22.65
C GLY A 180 -28.55 -0.99 22.06
N GLY A 181 -29.35 0.06 21.83
CA GLY A 181 -28.92 1.28 21.13
C GLY A 181 -27.77 2.01 21.83
N TRP A 182 -27.75 2.03 23.17
CA TRP A 182 -26.64 2.62 23.93
C TRP A 182 -25.31 1.92 23.69
N ALA A 183 -25.31 0.59 23.58
CA ALA A 183 -24.10 -0.17 23.27
C ALA A 183 -23.60 0.12 21.84
N ILE A 184 -24.52 0.21 20.88
CA ILE A 184 -24.19 0.56 19.48
C ILE A 184 -23.60 1.98 19.42
N GLY A 185 -24.24 2.95 20.06
CA GLY A 185 -23.76 4.34 20.11
C GLY A 185 -22.38 4.46 20.74
N ALA A 186 -22.16 3.80 21.88
CA ALA A 186 -20.86 3.77 22.55
C ALA A 186 -19.77 3.11 21.68
N PHE A 187 -20.11 2.02 20.97
CA PHE A 187 -19.21 1.37 20.04
C PHE A 187 -18.82 2.30 18.88
N ILE A 188 -19.80 2.92 18.21
CA ILE A 188 -19.54 3.84 17.09
C ILE A 188 -18.67 5.01 17.56
N ALA A 189 -18.99 5.60 18.71
CA ALA A 189 -18.20 6.70 19.28
C ALA A 189 -16.76 6.27 19.58
N ALA A 190 -16.55 5.10 20.20
CA ALA A 190 -15.22 4.59 20.50
C ALA A 190 -14.40 4.31 19.25
N ILE A 191 -15.01 3.76 18.18
CA ILE A 191 -14.33 3.53 16.91
C ILE A 191 -14.01 4.84 16.20
N ALA A 192 -14.93 5.80 16.16
CA ALA A 192 -14.70 7.11 15.54
C ALA A 192 -13.58 7.90 16.24
N VAL A 193 -13.60 7.93 17.58
CA VAL A 193 -12.52 8.55 18.37
C VAL A 193 -11.21 7.79 18.19
N GLY A 194 -11.26 6.46 18.19
CA GLY A 194 -10.10 5.61 17.96
C GLY A 194 -9.48 5.82 16.58
N GLU A 195 -10.29 6.03 15.55
CA GLU A 195 -9.85 6.35 14.19
C GLU A 195 -9.05 7.64 14.17
N VAL A 196 -9.60 8.73 14.71
CA VAL A 196 -8.95 10.04 14.76
C VAL A 196 -7.66 9.99 15.60
N ALA A 197 -7.73 9.38 16.78
CA ALA A 197 -6.58 9.31 17.69
C ALA A 197 -5.43 8.46 17.09
N THR A 198 -5.76 7.32 16.49
CA THR A 198 -4.76 6.46 15.83
C THR A 198 -4.18 7.17 14.60
N GLY A 199 -5.02 7.81 13.78
CA GLY A 199 -4.59 8.58 12.61
C GLY A 199 -3.63 9.70 12.95
N ALA A 200 -3.99 10.53 13.94
CA ALA A 200 -3.14 11.62 14.42
C ALA A 200 -1.79 11.08 14.97
N THR A 201 -1.84 10.02 15.77
CA THR A 201 -0.62 9.38 16.31
C THR A 201 0.23 8.80 15.19
N GLY A 202 -0.39 8.21 14.17
CA GLY A 202 0.29 7.68 13.00
C GLY A 202 0.99 8.75 12.17
N GLN A 203 0.43 9.96 12.08
CA GLN A 203 1.08 11.11 11.44
C GLN A 203 2.24 11.65 12.27
N LEU A 204 2.07 11.77 13.59
CA LEU A 204 3.12 12.21 14.50
C LEU A 204 4.30 11.25 14.51
N LEU A 205 4.05 9.94 14.55
CA LEU A 205 5.09 8.90 14.48
C LEU A 205 5.85 8.91 13.15
N GLN A 206 5.24 9.38 12.07
CA GLN A 206 5.93 9.57 10.79
C GLN A 206 6.79 10.83 10.80
N GLY A 207 6.32 11.92 11.42
CA GLY A 207 7.10 13.14 11.57
C GLY A 207 8.32 13.01 12.48
N THR A 208 8.33 12.05 13.42
CA THR A 208 9.47 11.76 14.29
C THR A 208 10.48 10.78 13.69
N VAL A 209 10.06 10.02 12.68
CA VAL A 209 11.00 9.23 11.87
C VAL A 209 11.67 10.25 10.96
N ALA A 210 12.92 10.61 11.27
CA ALA A 210 13.77 11.31 10.31
C ALA A 210 13.58 10.62 8.96
N PRO A 211 13.33 11.36 7.84
CA PRO A 211 13.17 10.74 6.54
C PRO A 211 14.29 9.74 6.44
N GLN A 212 13.91 8.45 6.38
CA GLN A 212 14.90 7.39 6.33
C GLN A 212 15.86 7.86 5.23
N PRO A 213 17.17 8.05 5.49
CA PRO A 213 18.10 8.20 4.38
C PRO A 213 17.73 7.03 3.49
N VAL A 214 17.24 7.31 2.28
CA VAL A 214 16.68 6.28 1.41
C VAL A 214 17.71 5.18 1.43
N VAL A 215 17.42 4.11 2.19
CA VAL A 215 18.31 2.98 2.23
C VAL A 215 18.03 2.43 0.86
N SER A 216 18.94 2.76 -0.04
CA SER A 216 19.00 2.20 -1.36
C SER A 216 19.10 0.70 -1.16
N ILE A 217 17.94 0.06 -1.03
CA ILE A 217 17.78 -1.34 -1.40
C ILE A 217 18.48 -1.43 -2.75
N PRO A 218 19.35 -2.41 -2.98
CA PRO A 218 20.04 -2.54 -4.25
C PRO A 218 19.04 -2.92 -5.36
N VAL A 219 18.21 -1.95 -5.77
CA VAL A 219 17.67 -1.77 -7.12
C VAL A 219 18.73 -1.04 -7.97
N GLN A 220 19.85 -0.64 -7.34
CA GLN A 220 20.96 0.14 -7.89
C GLN A 220 21.88 -0.63 -8.85
N SER A 221 21.77 -1.97 -8.99
CA SER A 221 22.48 -2.67 -10.08
C SER A 221 21.60 -2.79 -11.32
N ASP A 222 20.43 -3.42 -11.25
CA ASP A 222 19.79 -3.91 -12.48
C ASP A 222 19.06 -2.82 -13.25
N GLN A 223 18.27 -1.96 -12.58
CA GLN A 223 17.59 -0.85 -13.26
C GLN A 223 18.54 0.29 -13.61
N GLN A 224 19.54 0.58 -12.76
CA GLN A 224 20.60 1.52 -13.12
C GLN A 224 21.41 1.03 -14.32
N HIS A 225 21.81 -0.24 -14.32
CA HIS A 225 22.58 -0.81 -15.42
C HIS A 225 21.73 -0.84 -16.69
N ARG A 226 20.44 -1.17 -16.59
CA ARG A 226 19.48 -1.06 -17.69
C ARG A 226 19.32 0.37 -18.20
N ALA A 227 19.19 1.36 -17.31
CA ALA A 227 19.11 2.78 -17.66
C ALA A 227 20.39 3.23 -18.41
N ALA A 228 21.56 2.86 -17.89
CA ALA A 228 22.85 3.16 -18.49
C ALA A 228 23.01 2.47 -19.85
N GLN A 229 22.68 1.18 -19.96
CA GLN A 229 22.75 0.41 -21.21
C GLN A 229 21.80 0.95 -22.28
N LEU A 230 20.52 1.17 -21.93
CA LEU A 230 19.52 1.72 -22.85
C LEU A 230 19.96 3.08 -23.37
N THR A 231 20.36 3.98 -22.47
CA THR A 231 20.74 5.35 -22.83
C THR A 231 22.03 5.38 -23.62
N THR A 232 23.04 4.57 -23.24
CA THR A 232 24.28 4.44 -24.00
C THR A 232 24.02 3.91 -25.41
N ARG A 233 23.17 2.89 -25.56
CA ARG A 233 22.78 2.35 -26.86
C ARG A 233 22.09 3.41 -27.73
N ILE A 234 21.15 4.17 -27.15
CA ILE A 234 20.43 5.24 -27.85
C ILE A 234 21.41 6.32 -28.32
N LEU A 235 22.21 6.87 -27.40
CA LEU A 235 23.10 8.00 -27.70
C LEU A 235 24.27 7.61 -28.61
N GLN A 236 24.87 6.43 -28.42
CA GLN A 236 25.88 5.91 -29.36
C GLN A 236 25.28 5.57 -30.73
N GLY A 237 24.03 5.10 -30.75
CA GLY A 237 23.28 4.90 -31.98
C GLY A 237 23.21 6.20 -32.79
N TYR A 238 22.91 7.31 -32.13
CA TYR A 238 22.84 8.62 -32.77
C TYR A 238 24.17 9.06 -33.39
N GLU A 239 25.28 8.86 -32.69
CA GLU A 239 26.63 9.16 -33.23
C GLU A 239 26.96 8.35 -34.48
N GLN A 240 26.32 7.20 -34.65
CA GLN A 240 26.47 6.31 -35.81
C GLN A 240 25.36 6.50 -36.85
N GLY A 241 24.51 7.52 -36.71
CA GLY A 241 23.38 7.79 -37.60
C GLY A 241 22.22 6.77 -37.49
N ARG A 242 22.20 5.95 -36.44
CA ARG A 242 21.17 4.95 -36.17
C ARG A 242 20.09 5.52 -35.24
N PHE A 243 18.88 5.63 -35.76
CA PHE A 243 17.71 6.12 -35.03
C PHE A 243 16.62 5.05 -35.09
N GLU A 244 16.40 4.36 -33.97
CA GLU A 244 15.53 3.19 -33.89
C GLU A 244 14.27 3.52 -33.07
N THR A 245 13.15 2.88 -33.42
CA THR A 245 11.95 2.92 -32.60
C THR A 245 12.08 1.95 -31.44
N LEU A 246 11.84 2.41 -30.22
CA LEU A 246 11.86 1.57 -29.03
C LEU A 246 10.69 0.57 -29.04
N SER A 247 10.95 -0.66 -28.60
CA SER A 247 9.92 -1.70 -28.47
C SER A 247 9.02 -1.46 -27.26
N SER A 248 7.88 -2.15 -27.21
CA SER A 248 6.98 -2.13 -26.04
C SER A 248 7.58 -2.74 -24.77
N GLU A 249 8.71 -3.45 -24.88
CA GLU A 249 9.48 -3.99 -23.75
C GLU A 249 10.51 -2.99 -23.24
N GLU A 250 10.91 -2.02 -24.07
CA GLU A 250 11.96 -1.06 -23.77
C GLU A 250 11.43 0.28 -23.26
N ALA A 251 10.24 0.70 -23.71
CA ALA A 251 9.67 2.01 -23.39
C ALA A 251 8.16 1.96 -23.17
N THR A 252 7.65 2.91 -22.38
CA THR A 252 6.22 3.08 -22.16
C THR A 252 5.54 3.54 -23.46
N GLU A 253 4.26 3.23 -23.61
CA GLU A 253 3.51 3.61 -24.81
C GLU A 253 3.50 5.13 -25.03
N GLY A 254 3.25 5.91 -23.97
CA GLY A 254 3.29 7.37 -24.03
C GLY A 254 4.64 7.92 -24.49
N PHE A 255 5.75 7.35 -24.00
CA PHE A 255 7.07 7.76 -24.46
C PHE A 255 7.31 7.37 -25.93
N ARG A 256 6.94 6.16 -26.34
CA ARG A 256 7.12 5.67 -27.72
C ARG A 256 6.40 6.52 -28.76
N VAL A 257 5.19 7.00 -28.44
CA VAL A 257 4.41 7.86 -29.34
C VAL A 257 5.11 9.21 -29.57
N GLY A 258 5.71 9.78 -28.52
CA GLY A 258 6.45 11.05 -28.62
C GLY A 258 7.90 10.90 -29.15
N PHE A 259 8.52 9.73 -28.97
CA PHE A 259 9.93 9.49 -29.27
C PHE A 259 10.17 8.94 -30.68
N THR A 260 9.62 9.62 -31.68
CA THR A 260 9.74 9.24 -33.10
C THR A 260 11.15 9.44 -33.64
N VAL A 261 11.51 8.74 -34.73
CA VAL A 261 12.83 8.88 -35.39
C VAL A 261 13.18 10.33 -35.72
N GLU A 262 12.19 11.12 -36.13
CA GLU A 262 12.40 12.53 -36.46
C GLU A 262 12.73 13.37 -35.22
N VAL A 263 11.99 13.17 -34.12
CA VAL A 263 12.28 13.82 -32.83
C VAL A 263 13.67 13.41 -32.33
N GLN A 264 14.05 12.15 -32.50
CA GLN A 264 15.38 11.67 -32.12
C GLN A 264 16.50 12.36 -32.91
N ARG A 265 16.33 12.55 -34.23
CA ARG A 265 17.30 13.29 -35.06
C ARG A 265 17.40 14.75 -34.65
N GLN A 266 16.26 15.42 -34.47
CA GLN A 266 16.22 16.83 -34.07
C GLN A 266 16.90 17.04 -32.71
N ASN A 267 16.57 16.17 -31.74
CA ASN A 267 17.20 16.19 -30.42
C ASN A 267 18.70 15.93 -30.51
N HIS A 268 19.14 14.93 -31.29
CA HIS A 268 20.56 14.65 -31.46
C HIS A 268 21.32 15.85 -32.05
N GLN A 269 20.77 16.51 -33.08
CA GLN A 269 21.38 17.72 -33.65
C GLN A 269 21.52 18.83 -32.61
N ALA A 270 20.45 19.10 -31.84
CA ALA A 270 20.47 20.12 -30.80
C ALA A 270 21.50 19.79 -29.68
N ILE A 271 21.51 18.55 -29.20
CA ILE A 271 22.46 18.09 -28.17
C ILE A 271 23.90 18.19 -28.68
N ARG A 272 24.15 17.76 -29.92
CA ARG A 272 25.48 17.79 -30.54
C ARG A 272 26.01 19.21 -30.69
N LEU A 273 25.13 20.17 -31.02
CA LEU A 273 25.48 21.59 -31.07
C LEU A 273 25.85 22.17 -29.70
N MET A 274 25.17 21.73 -28.64
CA MET A 274 25.39 22.25 -27.28
C MET A 274 26.56 21.60 -26.55
N PHE A 275 26.74 20.29 -26.68
CA PHE A 275 27.65 19.51 -25.84
C PHE A 275 28.73 18.76 -26.63
N GLY A 276 28.56 18.58 -27.95
CA GLY A 276 29.48 17.82 -28.80
C GLY A 276 29.07 16.36 -28.97
N ALA A 277 30.03 15.51 -29.36
CA ALA A 277 29.78 14.08 -29.54
C ALA A 277 29.70 13.36 -28.19
N PHE A 278 28.78 12.41 -28.06
CA PHE A 278 28.62 11.59 -26.86
C PHE A 278 29.76 10.57 -26.70
N GLU A 279 30.34 10.48 -25.51
CA GLU A 279 31.47 9.59 -25.18
C GLU A 279 31.14 8.59 -24.07
N GLY A 280 30.21 8.91 -23.17
CA GLY A 280 29.79 7.99 -22.13
C GLY A 280 28.95 8.62 -21.01
N LEU A 281 28.62 7.82 -20.00
CA LEU A 281 27.85 8.23 -18.83
C LEU A 281 28.60 7.84 -17.56
N ASP A 282 28.61 8.75 -16.59
CA ASP A 282 29.05 8.49 -15.23
C ASP A 282 27.83 8.60 -14.30
N TYR A 283 27.53 7.54 -13.56
CA TYR A 283 26.38 7.53 -12.64
C TYR A 283 26.58 8.50 -11.47
N VAL A 284 25.48 9.13 -11.05
CA VAL A 284 25.48 10.07 -9.92
C VAL A 284 24.53 9.58 -8.83
N GLU A 285 23.23 9.55 -9.12
CA GLU A 285 22.20 9.23 -8.14
C GLU A 285 20.92 8.71 -8.80
N THR A 286 20.06 8.07 -8.01
CA THR A 286 18.72 7.68 -8.40
C THR A 286 17.74 8.28 -7.41
N ARG A 287 16.67 8.92 -7.89
CA ARG A 287 15.61 9.48 -7.03
C ARG A 287 14.23 9.10 -7.55
N TYR A 288 13.27 8.99 -6.65
CA TYR A 288 11.86 8.95 -7.03
C TYR A 288 11.42 10.36 -7.47
N MET A 289 10.51 10.43 -8.42
CA MET A 289 9.91 11.70 -8.80
C MET A 289 8.85 12.11 -7.76
N ASP A 290 8.99 13.29 -7.15
CA ASP A 290 8.11 13.74 -6.06
C ASP A 290 6.62 13.75 -6.45
N SER A 291 6.32 14.14 -7.70
CA SER A 291 4.96 14.15 -8.24
C SER A 291 4.46 12.78 -8.70
N GLN A 292 5.36 11.83 -8.96
CA GLN A 292 5.06 10.52 -9.55
C GLN A 292 5.98 9.45 -8.94
N PRO A 293 5.72 8.99 -7.71
CA PRO A 293 6.64 8.15 -6.94
C PRO A 293 6.85 6.75 -7.52
N HIS A 294 6.10 6.39 -8.57
CA HIS A 294 6.28 5.14 -9.32
C HIS A 294 7.33 5.25 -10.44
N LEU A 295 7.87 6.46 -10.68
CA LEU A 295 8.94 6.73 -11.62
C LEU A 295 10.26 6.93 -10.90
N LEU A 296 11.29 6.29 -11.42
CA LEU A 296 12.67 6.40 -10.96
C LEU A 296 13.47 7.25 -11.94
N ILE A 297 14.01 8.35 -11.45
CA ILE A 297 14.94 9.22 -12.16
C ILE A 297 16.35 8.73 -11.86
N HIS A 298 17.00 8.14 -12.86
CA HIS A 298 18.42 7.86 -12.85
C HIS A 298 19.18 9.04 -13.45
N ARG A 299 20.04 9.64 -12.65
CA ARG A 299 20.82 10.81 -13.01
C ARG A 299 22.26 10.43 -13.30
N PHE A 300 22.73 10.84 -14.47
CA PHE A 300 24.09 10.63 -14.93
C PHE A 300 24.75 11.95 -15.31
N ARG A 301 26.08 12.00 -15.22
CA ARG A 301 26.91 12.98 -15.90
C ARG A 301 27.23 12.44 -17.29
N GLY A 302 26.84 13.18 -18.32
CA GLY A 302 27.21 12.89 -19.70
C GLY A 302 28.64 13.33 -19.97
N ARG A 303 29.45 12.45 -20.55
CA ARG A 303 30.75 12.80 -21.12
C ARG A 303 30.54 13.12 -22.59
N TYR A 304 30.85 14.35 -22.96
CA TYR A 304 30.74 14.83 -24.33
C TYR A 304 31.99 15.64 -24.72
N GLY A 305 32.46 15.47 -25.96
CA GLY A 305 33.78 15.96 -26.37
C GLY A 305 33.95 17.49 -26.45
N ALA A 306 32.86 18.28 -26.44
CA ALA A 306 32.92 19.74 -26.54
C ALA A 306 32.33 20.46 -25.31
N ALA A 307 31.89 19.73 -24.28
CA ALA A 307 31.24 20.31 -23.11
C ALA A 307 32.28 20.76 -22.07
N SER A 308 32.25 22.04 -21.69
CA SER A 308 33.12 22.57 -20.62
C SER A 308 32.74 22.06 -19.23
N GLN A 309 31.48 21.67 -19.04
CA GLN A 309 30.97 20.96 -17.87
C GLN A 309 30.11 19.77 -18.33
N PRO A 310 30.19 18.61 -17.66
CA PRO A 310 29.44 17.43 -18.07
C PRO A 310 27.93 17.68 -17.91
N PRO A 311 27.12 17.62 -19.00
CA PRO A 311 25.68 17.81 -18.89
C PRO A 311 25.02 16.73 -18.02
N GLU A 312 23.85 17.05 -17.50
CA GLU A 312 22.99 16.10 -16.83
C GLU A 312 22.23 15.26 -17.86
N VAL A 313 22.32 13.94 -17.75
CA VAL A 313 21.49 12.98 -18.49
C VAL A 313 20.53 12.34 -17.50
N ARG A 314 19.24 12.63 -17.65
CA ARG A 314 18.15 12.08 -16.83
C ARG A 314 17.45 10.98 -17.60
N VAL A 315 17.45 9.79 -17.02
CA VAL A 315 16.78 8.62 -17.55
C VAL A 315 15.69 8.24 -16.58
N VAL A 316 14.43 8.30 -17.02
CA VAL A 316 13.29 7.98 -16.17
C VAL A 316 12.75 6.62 -16.55
N LEU A 317 12.81 5.69 -15.61
CA LEU A 317 12.26 4.36 -15.75
C LEU A 317 11.00 4.21 -14.90
N ASP A 318 10.02 3.47 -15.42
CA ASP A 318 8.92 2.99 -14.59
C ASP A 318 9.38 1.82 -13.68
N ARG A 319 8.50 1.38 -12.78
CA ARG A 319 8.76 0.23 -11.90
C ARG A 319 9.10 -1.08 -12.64
N TYR A 320 8.77 -1.20 -13.92
CA TYR A 320 9.07 -2.37 -14.76
C TYR A 320 10.39 -2.21 -15.54
N GLY A 321 11.10 -1.09 -15.37
CA GLY A 321 12.35 -0.80 -16.07
C GLY A 321 12.16 -0.35 -17.51
N LYS A 322 10.96 0.11 -17.89
CA LYS A 322 10.68 0.69 -19.20
C LYS A 322 10.98 2.18 -19.20
N LEU A 323 11.57 2.67 -20.28
CA LEU A 323 11.86 4.07 -20.48
C LEU A 323 10.56 4.89 -20.57
N ALA A 324 10.35 5.76 -19.59
CA ALA A 324 9.24 6.70 -19.54
C ALA A 324 9.68 8.13 -19.87
N GLY A 325 11.00 8.39 -19.85
CA GLY A 325 11.53 9.70 -20.19
C GLY A 325 13.05 9.73 -20.34
N LEU A 326 13.55 10.63 -21.18
CA LEU A 326 14.98 10.85 -21.41
C LEU A 326 15.21 12.34 -21.67
N TRP A 327 16.07 12.97 -20.87
CA TRP A 327 16.43 14.38 -21.01
C TRP A 327 17.93 14.59 -20.88
N ILE A 328 18.46 15.51 -21.67
CA ILE A 328 19.84 15.96 -21.61
C ILE A 328 19.82 17.47 -21.46
N LYS A 329 20.41 17.98 -20.38
CA LYS A 329 20.39 19.40 -20.06
C LYS A 329 21.67 19.85 -19.35
N PRO A 330 21.95 21.16 -19.27
CA PRO A 330 23.08 21.65 -18.49
C PRO A 330 23.02 21.18 -17.04
N TRP A 331 24.19 20.92 -16.45
CA TRP A 331 24.28 20.48 -15.06
C TRP A 331 23.80 21.56 -14.09
N GLN A 332 23.02 21.16 -13.08
CA GLN A 332 22.63 21.98 -11.93
C GLN A 332 22.86 21.15 -10.67
N ASP A 333 23.40 21.70 -9.60
CA ASP A 333 23.74 20.89 -8.42
C ASP A 333 22.50 20.25 -7.78
N GLU A 334 21.40 20.99 -7.75
CA GLU A 334 20.11 20.50 -7.29
C GLU A 334 19.25 19.98 -8.44
N MET A 335 18.64 18.81 -8.23
CA MET A 335 17.69 18.25 -9.17
C MET A 335 16.37 19.01 -9.07
N GLN A 336 16.18 20.00 -9.96
CA GLN A 336 14.89 20.67 -10.19
C GLN A 336 13.89 19.78 -10.91
#